data_AF-A0A8H5FS39-F1
#
_entry.id   AF-A0A8H5FS39-F1
#
_cell.length_a   1.000
_cell.length_b   1.000
_cell.length_c   1.000
_cell.angle_alpha   90.00
_cell.angle_beta   90.00
_cell.angle_gamma   90.00
#
_symmetry.space_group_name_H-M   'P 1'
#
loop_
_entity.id
_entity.type
_entity.pdbx_description
1 polymer ?
#
loop_
_entity_poly.entity_id
_entity_poly.type
_entity_poly.pdbx_seq_one_letter_code
_entity_poly.pdbx_strand_id
1 'polypeptide(L)'
;MSTTVVSTRTMYHQLLSPSRRKKHHKECIPVNVPPFGLSRSCTSTLLQQISDSIHCCQQLLPSLLIQHILYSASAEQISSIVDSEFPNVAATSSNQFYLDSKLHIKELGDAARILSAANSIQIKITSRLKNHDALPSDDVALVSLGNLKTLYKCIIKKKLELENSQWTAFDEHPEQTEAKLRALMAQACSDTFQGKFSHVKYSNFRTLGVGRWLDDEVVNYFVEKWCSNAGTTLGLNSFFASRHLFKPGTCIPKDGYLTEDDQARVKAWCCKAVERLRLKNWDSVFIPINENRLHWYSAHINFRLKRINIYDSLRDRCIENRERPPLLRKNASLMLMLLWLTETLSSIRGEQIELQDKLGSGWVCDPHFEPNSYDCGVHMLWHLQHILEFRRIALGRKCHPSHLKFTDDMVGKRLRLAQEMFEDAGLV
;
A
#
# COMPACT_ATOMS: atom_id res chain seq x y z
N MET A 1 -19.24 -54.72 24.79
CA MET A 1 -20.25 -53.66 24.60
C MET A 1 -19.87 -52.89 23.37
N SER A 2 -20.59 -53.14 22.29
CA SER A 2 -20.36 -52.59 20.96
C SER A 2 -21.13 -51.29 20.80
N THR A 3 -20.48 -50.24 20.32
CA THR A 3 -21.14 -49.01 19.86
C THR A 3 -20.52 -48.55 18.54
N THR A 4 -21.08 -49.13 17.48
CA THR A 4 -21.65 -48.49 16.29
C THR A 4 -21.00 -47.21 15.77
N VAL A 5 -20.26 -47.37 14.67
CA VAL A 5 -19.91 -46.32 13.70
C VAL A 5 -21.16 -46.00 12.88
N VAL A 6 -21.60 -44.74 12.87
CA VAL A 6 -22.64 -44.24 11.96
C VAL A 6 -21.97 -43.41 10.85
N SER A 7 -21.96 -44.02 9.67
CA SER A 7 -21.71 -43.41 8.38
C SER A 7 -23.03 -42.86 7.85
N THR A 8 -23.05 -41.59 7.44
CA THR A 8 -24.10 -41.07 6.54
C THR A 8 -23.51 -40.11 5.51
N ARG A 9 -23.16 -40.71 4.37
CA ARG A 9 -23.11 -40.07 3.06
C ARG A 9 -24.55 -39.93 2.57
N THR A 10 -24.86 -38.82 1.89
CA THR A 10 -25.90 -38.59 0.85
C THR A 10 -26.81 -37.40 1.16
N MET A 11 -26.60 -36.30 0.45
CA MET A 11 -27.62 -35.59 -0.34
C MET A 11 -26.93 -34.41 -1.02
N TYR A 12 -26.75 -34.48 -2.35
CA TYR A 12 -26.80 -33.37 -3.31
C TYR A 12 -26.36 -33.89 -4.67
N HIS A 13 -27.29 -34.58 -5.35
CA HIS A 13 -27.24 -34.78 -6.79
C HIS A 13 -28.67 -34.77 -7.30
N GLN A 14 -29.12 -33.62 -7.79
CA GLN A 14 -30.11 -33.46 -8.86
C GLN A 14 -30.35 -31.97 -9.05
N LEU A 15 -29.84 -31.43 -10.16
CA LEU A 15 -30.39 -30.34 -11.00
C LEU A 15 -29.26 -29.77 -11.88
N LEU A 16 -28.72 -30.61 -12.78
CA LEU A 16 -27.97 -30.13 -13.94
C LEU A 16 -28.32 -31.00 -15.14
N SER A 17 -29.44 -30.66 -15.77
CA SER A 17 -29.68 -30.98 -17.18
C SER A 17 -29.16 -29.80 -18.01
N PRO A 18 -28.34 -30.02 -19.06
CA PRO A 18 -27.85 -28.94 -19.90
C PRO A 18 -28.97 -28.50 -20.85
N SER A 19 -29.63 -27.40 -20.51
CA SER A 19 -30.45 -26.66 -21.47
C SER A 19 -29.55 -26.11 -22.56
N ARG A 20 -29.62 -26.73 -23.74
CA ARG A 20 -29.08 -26.21 -25.01
C ARG A 20 -29.73 -24.85 -25.29
N ARG A 21 -29.12 -23.77 -24.80
CA ARG A 21 -29.40 -22.42 -25.31
C ARG A 21 -28.80 -22.31 -26.71
N LYS A 22 -29.66 -22.35 -27.73
CA LYS A 22 -29.35 -21.87 -29.07
C LYS A 22 -28.83 -20.43 -28.94
N LYS A 23 -27.54 -20.22 -29.24
CA LYS A 23 -27.02 -18.87 -29.48
C LYS A 23 -27.70 -18.34 -30.73
N HIS A 24 -28.75 -17.55 -30.55
CA HIS A 24 -29.14 -16.61 -31.59
C HIS A 24 -27.99 -15.61 -31.74
N HIS A 25 -27.30 -15.66 -32.87
CA HIS A 25 -26.53 -14.53 -33.35
C HIS A 25 -27.51 -13.36 -33.46
N LYS A 26 -27.51 -12.48 -32.47
CA LYS A 26 -28.02 -11.12 -32.67
C LYS A 26 -27.10 -10.49 -33.70
N GLU A 27 -27.65 -10.19 -34.86
CA GLU A 27 -27.02 -9.29 -35.80
C GLU A 27 -26.75 -7.98 -35.07
N CYS A 28 -25.48 -7.70 -34.82
CA CYS A 28 -25.04 -6.43 -34.26
C CYS A 28 -25.31 -5.35 -35.30
N ILE A 29 -26.25 -4.45 -34.96
CA ILE A 29 -26.44 -3.17 -35.61
C ILE A 29 -25.07 -2.50 -35.74
N PRO A 30 -24.66 -2.03 -36.93
CA PRO A 30 -23.40 -1.35 -37.11
C PRO A 30 -23.43 -0.03 -36.33
N VAL A 31 -22.66 0.04 -35.24
CA VAL A 31 -22.24 1.34 -34.71
C VAL A 31 -21.14 1.82 -35.64
N ASN A 32 -21.48 2.80 -36.49
CA ASN A 32 -20.49 3.61 -37.17
C ASN A 32 -19.71 4.35 -36.08
N VAL A 33 -18.51 3.85 -35.74
CA VAL A 33 -17.52 4.61 -34.96
C VAL A 33 -16.52 5.18 -35.98
N PRO A 34 -16.83 6.31 -36.66
CA PRO A 34 -15.78 7.07 -37.33
C PRO A 34 -14.81 7.56 -36.23
N PRO A 35 -13.49 7.39 -36.40
CA PRO A 35 -12.78 7.35 -37.69
C PRO A 35 -12.13 5.99 -38.07
N PHE A 36 -12.38 4.91 -37.33
CA PHE A 36 -11.45 3.76 -37.37
C PHE A 36 -11.62 2.73 -38.50
N GLY A 37 -12.52 2.91 -39.48
CA GLY A 37 -12.63 2.12 -40.73
C GLY A 37 -12.04 0.70 -40.79
N LEU A 38 -12.41 -0.22 -39.87
CA LEU A 38 -11.76 -1.54 -39.71
C LEU A 38 -12.75 -2.71 -39.71
N SER A 39 -12.34 -3.86 -40.27
CA SER A 39 -13.15 -5.08 -40.38
C SER A 39 -13.16 -5.94 -39.09
N ARG A 40 -14.27 -6.67 -38.91
CA ARG A 40 -14.66 -7.40 -37.68
C ARG A 40 -13.76 -8.64 -37.49
N SER A 41 -13.00 -8.79 -36.41
CA SER A 41 -13.53 -9.46 -35.21
C SER A 41 -12.59 -9.41 -33.98
N CYS A 42 -11.48 -8.66 -34.02
CA CYS A 42 -10.54 -8.59 -32.88
C CYS A 42 -9.99 -7.18 -32.61
N THR A 43 -9.83 -6.35 -33.63
CA THR A 43 -9.43 -4.94 -33.54
C THR A 43 -10.58 -4.05 -33.06
N SER A 44 -11.83 -4.34 -33.45
CA SER A 44 -13.00 -3.54 -33.05
C SER A 44 -13.23 -3.48 -31.53
N THR A 45 -13.06 -4.60 -30.83
CA THR A 45 -13.18 -4.63 -29.35
C THR A 45 -12.08 -3.82 -28.68
N LEU A 46 -10.85 -3.86 -29.21
CA LEU A 46 -9.73 -3.11 -28.65
C LEU A 46 -9.87 -1.61 -28.91
N LEU A 47 -10.37 -1.22 -30.08
CA LEU A 47 -10.69 0.16 -30.41
C LEU A 47 -11.87 0.69 -29.59
N GLN A 48 -12.86 -0.14 -29.31
CA GLN A 48 -13.92 0.22 -28.38
C GLN A 48 -13.34 0.47 -26.98
N GLN A 49 -12.44 -0.38 -26.48
CA GLN A 49 -11.78 -0.16 -25.19
C GLN A 49 -10.93 1.13 -25.16
N ILE A 50 -10.25 1.46 -26.25
CA ILE A 50 -9.55 2.74 -26.41
C ILE A 50 -10.55 3.90 -26.36
N SER A 51 -11.63 3.82 -27.16
CA SER A 51 -12.67 4.84 -27.20
C SER A 51 -13.33 5.05 -25.84
N ASP A 52 -13.64 3.97 -25.12
CA ASP A 52 -14.22 4.01 -23.78
C ASP A 52 -13.23 4.66 -22.79
N SER A 53 -11.94 4.33 -22.87
CA SER A 53 -10.90 4.94 -22.03
C SER A 53 -10.77 6.43 -22.31
N ILE A 54 -10.78 6.84 -23.59
CA ILE A 54 -10.75 8.25 -23.99
C ILE A 54 -11.98 8.96 -23.42
N HIS A 55 -13.17 8.43 -23.65
CA HIS A 55 -14.42 9.04 -23.18
C HIS A 55 -14.43 9.20 -21.66
N CYS A 56 -14.03 8.18 -20.91
CA CYS A 56 -13.90 8.29 -19.45
C CYS A 56 -12.86 9.33 -19.02
N CYS A 57 -11.74 9.46 -19.73
CA CYS A 57 -10.77 10.53 -19.48
C CYS A 57 -11.33 11.92 -19.78
N GLN A 58 -12.14 12.08 -20.84
CA GLN A 58 -12.77 13.36 -21.18
C GLN A 58 -13.78 13.84 -20.13
N GLN A 59 -14.41 12.91 -19.40
CA GLN A 59 -15.27 13.26 -18.27
C GLN A 59 -14.48 13.88 -17.10
N LEU A 60 -13.20 13.53 -16.97
CA LEU A 60 -12.29 14.04 -15.93
C LEU A 60 -11.40 15.19 -16.43
N LEU A 61 -11.22 15.31 -17.74
CA LEU A 61 -10.41 16.31 -18.43
C LEU A 61 -11.22 16.89 -19.61
N PRO A 62 -12.15 17.82 -19.36
CA PRO A 62 -13.04 18.35 -20.41
C PRO A 62 -12.29 18.98 -21.59
N SER A 63 -11.11 19.59 -21.38
CA SER A 63 -10.26 20.15 -22.43
C SER A 63 -9.53 19.10 -23.27
N LEU A 64 -9.59 17.81 -22.89
CA LEU A 64 -9.02 16.73 -23.69
C LEU A 64 -9.92 16.45 -24.90
N LEU A 65 -9.59 17.02 -26.06
CA LEU A 65 -10.26 16.70 -27.31
C LEU A 65 -9.83 15.33 -27.83
N ILE A 66 -10.75 14.58 -28.44
CA ILE A 66 -10.45 13.31 -29.13
C ILE A 66 -9.30 13.48 -30.12
N GLN A 67 -9.24 14.63 -30.81
CA GLN A 67 -8.18 14.95 -31.76
C GLN A 67 -6.78 14.96 -31.12
N HIS A 68 -6.65 15.38 -29.86
CA HIS A 68 -5.37 15.34 -29.14
C HIS A 68 -4.88 13.91 -28.90
N ILE A 69 -5.81 12.94 -28.80
CA ILE A 69 -5.45 11.54 -28.65
C ILE A 69 -5.24 10.88 -30.00
N LEU A 70 -6.11 11.13 -30.98
CA LEU A 70 -6.06 10.42 -32.28
C LEU A 70 -4.92 10.86 -33.19
N TYR A 71 -4.48 12.11 -33.07
CA TYR A 71 -3.45 12.69 -33.93
C TYR A 71 -2.17 12.97 -33.14
N SER A 72 -1.08 13.30 -33.83
CA SER A 72 0.27 13.48 -33.28
C SER A 72 0.40 14.73 -32.37
N ALA A 73 -0.40 14.81 -31.30
CA ALA A 73 -0.21 15.79 -30.25
C ALA A 73 1.17 15.62 -29.62
N SER A 74 1.86 16.74 -29.40
CA SER A 74 3.15 16.70 -28.72
C SER A 74 2.95 16.40 -27.23
N ALA A 75 4.00 15.90 -26.57
CA ALA A 75 3.95 15.66 -25.13
C ALA A 75 3.70 16.96 -24.35
N GLU A 76 4.19 18.09 -24.85
CA GLU A 76 3.97 19.43 -24.30
C GLU A 76 2.51 19.85 -24.39
N GLN A 77 1.83 19.58 -25.51
CA GLN A 77 0.40 19.86 -25.64
C GLN A 77 -0.43 19.04 -24.63
N ILE A 78 -0.14 17.74 -24.50
CA ILE A 78 -0.82 16.88 -23.52
C ILE A 78 -0.54 17.36 -22.09
N SER A 79 0.71 17.71 -21.77
CA SER A 79 1.06 18.26 -20.45
C SER A 79 0.30 19.56 -20.18
N SER A 80 0.24 20.48 -21.16
CA SER A 80 -0.45 21.75 -21.03
C SER A 80 -1.94 21.58 -20.75
N ILE A 81 -2.59 20.57 -21.34
CA ILE A 81 -4.00 20.25 -21.07
C ILE A 81 -4.19 19.79 -19.62
N VAL A 82 -3.32 18.89 -19.15
CA VAL A 82 -3.36 18.41 -17.76
C VAL A 82 -3.10 19.57 -16.79
N ASP A 83 -2.14 20.44 -17.11
CA ASP A 83 -1.81 21.60 -16.28
C ASP A 83 -2.89 22.68 -16.27
N SER A 84 -3.64 22.87 -17.37
CA SER A 84 -4.76 23.82 -17.41
C SER A 84 -5.98 23.34 -16.63
N GLU A 85 -6.26 22.03 -16.65
CA GLU A 85 -7.38 21.43 -15.91
C GLU A 85 -7.07 21.32 -14.41
N PHE A 86 -5.81 21.01 -14.09
CA PHE A 86 -5.34 20.89 -12.72
C PHE A 86 -4.26 21.94 -12.46
N PRO A 87 -4.60 23.23 -12.28
CA PRO A 87 -3.59 24.24 -12.04
C PRO A 87 -2.80 23.94 -10.77
N ASN A 88 -1.52 24.30 -10.76
CA ASN A 88 -0.72 24.26 -9.54
C ASN A 88 -1.32 25.23 -8.55
N VAL A 89 -1.91 24.71 -7.47
CA VAL A 89 -2.40 25.55 -6.39
C VAL A 89 -1.20 25.81 -5.47
N ALA A 90 -0.89 27.08 -5.22
CA ALA A 90 0.17 27.43 -4.29
C ALA A 90 -0.14 26.82 -2.91
N ALA A 91 0.86 26.20 -2.28
CA ALA A 91 0.72 25.71 -0.92
C ALA A 91 0.35 26.89 -0.02
N THR A 92 -0.88 26.88 0.49
CA THR A 92 -1.39 27.90 1.42
C THR A 92 -2.08 27.20 2.58
N SER A 93 -2.20 27.91 3.70
CA SER A 93 -2.92 27.44 4.88
C SER A 93 -4.44 27.40 4.71
N SER A 94 -4.98 27.81 3.56
CA SER A 94 -6.42 27.92 3.34
C SER A 94 -7.14 26.56 3.35
N ASN A 95 -8.38 26.55 3.81
CA ASN A 95 -9.20 25.34 3.76
C ASN A 95 -9.55 24.96 2.31
N GLN A 96 -9.76 25.97 1.46
CA GLN A 96 -10.07 25.79 0.04
C GLN A 96 -8.94 25.07 -0.70
N PHE A 97 -7.68 25.48 -0.51
CA PHE A 97 -6.50 24.80 -1.08
C PHE A 97 -6.52 23.29 -0.81
N TYR A 98 -6.86 22.91 0.42
CA TYR A 98 -6.88 21.50 0.81
C TYR A 98 -8.03 20.72 0.17
N LEU A 99 -9.23 21.30 0.12
CA LEU A 99 -10.38 20.67 -0.52
C LEU A 99 -10.13 20.48 -2.02
N ASP A 100 -9.63 21.53 -2.69
CA ASP A 100 -9.32 21.49 -4.13
C ASP A 100 -8.21 20.49 -4.42
N SER A 101 -7.10 20.53 -3.67
CA SER A 101 -5.99 19.58 -3.85
C SER A 101 -6.46 18.15 -3.66
N LYS A 102 -7.27 17.88 -2.62
CA LYS A 102 -7.80 16.54 -2.35
C LYS A 102 -8.71 16.05 -3.49
N LEU A 103 -9.59 16.91 -4.00
CA LEU A 103 -10.47 16.60 -5.12
C LEU A 103 -9.64 16.28 -6.39
N HIS A 104 -8.72 17.16 -6.77
CA HIS A 104 -7.87 16.97 -7.94
C HIS A 104 -7.00 15.71 -7.84
N ILE A 105 -6.42 15.42 -6.66
CA ILE A 105 -5.65 14.19 -6.44
C ILE A 105 -6.52 12.94 -6.64
N LYS A 106 -7.79 12.99 -6.20
CA LYS A 106 -8.76 11.90 -6.39
C LYS A 106 -9.08 11.73 -7.88
N GLU A 107 -9.43 12.80 -8.58
CA GLU A 107 -9.77 12.79 -10.01
C GLU A 107 -8.59 12.30 -10.88
N LEU A 108 -7.37 12.79 -10.62
CA LEU A 108 -6.15 12.31 -11.27
C LEU A 108 -5.88 10.84 -10.96
N GLY A 109 -6.17 10.38 -9.73
CA GLY A 109 -6.07 8.98 -9.33
C GLY A 109 -7.05 8.08 -10.09
N ASP A 110 -8.29 8.52 -10.26
CA ASP A 110 -9.31 7.80 -11.03
C ASP A 110 -8.95 7.77 -12.52
N ALA A 111 -8.50 8.89 -13.09
CA ALA A 111 -8.01 8.96 -14.47
C ALA A 111 -6.81 8.02 -14.70
N ALA A 112 -5.84 8.02 -13.78
CA ALA A 112 -4.70 7.12 -13.83
C ALA A 112 -5.12 5.64 -13.77
N ARG A 113 -6.13 5.29 -12.97
CA ARG A 113 -6.66 3.94 -12.89
C ARG A 113 -7.27 3.50 -14.22
N ILE A 114 -8.10 4.34 -14.84
CA ILE A 114 -8.67 4.11 -16.17
C ILE A 114 -7.56 3.87 -17.20
N LEU A 115 -6.55 4.75 -17.22
CA LEU A 115 -5.46 4.70 -18.20
C LEU A 115 -4.45 3.58 -17.94
N SER A 116 -4.32 3.07 -16.71
CA SER A 116 -3.42 1.96 -16.41
C SER A 116 -3.76 0.69 -17.23
N ALA A 117 -5.05 0.52 -17.56
CA ALA A 117 -5.52 -0.54 -18.44
C ALA A 117 -4.98 -0.40 -19.88
N ALA A 118 -4.67 0.83 -20.34
CA ALA A 118 -4.17 1.10 -21.67
C ALA A 118 -2.82 0.43 -21.96
N ASN A 119 -1.95 0.25 -20.95
CA ASN A 119 -0.71 -0.50 -21.12
C ASN A 119 -0.97 -1.97 -21.48
N SER A 120 -1.97 -2.59 -20.85
CA SER A 120 -2.37 -3.97 -21.17
C SER A 120 -2.99 -4.07 -22.57
N ILE A 121 -3.72 -3.05 -22.98
CA ILE A 121 -4.33 -2.93 -24.31
C ILE A 121 -3.23 -2.75 -25.37
N GLN A 122 -2.21 -1.92 -25.09
CA GLN A 122 -1.07 -1.70 -25.99
C GLN A 122 -0.35 -3.00 -26.30
N ILE A 123 0.00 -3.81 -25.29
CA ILE A 123 0.68 -5.10 -25.50
C ILE A 123 -0.16 -6.01 -26.41
N LYS A 124 -1.48 -6.08 -26.18
CA LYS A 124 -2.41 -6.88 -26.99
C LYS A 124 -2.54 -6.35 -28.43
N ILE A 125 -2.58 -5.03 -28.62
CA ILE A 125 -2.67 -4.41 -29.94
C ILE A 125 -1.36 -4.60 -30.69
N THR A 126 -0.21 -4.22 -30.12
CA THR A 126 1.10 -4.33 -30.77
C THR A 126 1.42 -5.77 -31.19
N SER A 127 1.08 -6.77 -30.36
CA SER A 127 1.26 -8.18 -30.74
C SER A 127 0.37 -8.62 -31.92
N ARG A 128 -0.83 -8.06 -32.06
CA ARG A 128 -1.74 -8.35 -33.17
C ARG A 128 -1.35 -7.61 -34.45
N LEU A 129 -0.95 -6.35 -34.32
CA LEU A 129 -0.52 -5.51 -35.45
C LEU A 129 0.74 -6.02 -36.14
N LYS A 130 1.62 -6.76 -35.43
CA LYS A 130 2.78 -7.41 -36.05
C LYS A 130 2.43 -8.39 -37.18
N ASN A 131 1.19 -8.88 -37.22
CA ASN A 131 0.71 -9.84 -38.21
C ASN A 131 -0.20 -9.18 -39.26
N HIS A 132 -0.38 -7.86 -39.20
CA HIS A 132 -1.17 -7.11 -40.17
C HIS A 132 -0.24 -6.51 -41.23
N ASP A 133 -0.65 -6.58 -42.50
CA ASP A 133 -0.05 -5.77 -43.55
C ASP A 133 -0.44 -4.31 -43.27
N ALA A 134 0.55 -3.41 -43.23
CA ALA A 134 0.42 -2.05 -42.70
C ALA A 134 -0.76 -1.28 -43.32
N LEU A 135 -1.84 -1.12 -42.54
CA LEU A 135 -2.99 -0.29 -42.91
C LEU A 135 -2.89 1.09 -42.22
N PRO A 136 -3.37 2.19 -42.85
CA PRO A 136 -3.37 3.53 -42.25
C PRO A 136 -4.09 3.62 -40.89
N SER A 137 -5.04 2.73 -40.61
CA SER A 137 -5.75 2.65 -39.33
C SER A 137 -4.88 2.09 -38.19
N ASP A 138 -3.83 1.34 -38.51
CA ASP A 138 -2.88 0.82 -37.54
C ASP A 138 -2.00 1.95 -36.99
N ASP A 139 -1.62 2.92 -37.85
CA ASP A 139 -0.88 4.11 -37.44
C ASP A 139 -1.69 4.97 -36.47
N VAL A 140 -2.97 5.22 -36.76
CA VAL A 140 -3.86 5.98 -35.85
C VAL A 140 -3.99 5.28 -34.50
N ALA A 141 -4.14 3.95 -34.49
CA ALA A 141 -4.24 3.17 -33.25
C ALA A 141 -2.93 3.24 -32.44
N LEU A 142 -1.78 3.11 -33.09
CA LEU A 142 -0.46 3.20 -32.45
C LEU A 142 -0.19 4.60 -31.90
N VAL A 143 -0.50 5.66 -32.65
CA VAL A 143 -0.42 7.05 -32.21
C VAL A 143 -1.33 7.28 -31.00
N SER A 144 -2.58 6.81 -31.06
CA SER A 144 -3.54 6.93 -29.95
C SER A 144 -3.03 6.29 -28.65
N LEU A 145 -2.46 5.09 -28.75
CA LEU A 145 -1.86 4.41 -27.58
C LEU A 145 -0.63 5.16 -27.05
N GLY A 146 0.19 5.70 -27.95
CA GLY A 146 1.32 6.56 -27.59
C GLY A 146 0.86 7.77 -26.79
N ASN A 147 -0.16 8.47 -27.28
CA ASN A 147 -0.73 9.65 -26.62
C ASN A 147 -1.40 9.32 -25.28
N LEU A 148 -2.14 8.21 -25.19
CA LEU A 148 -2.72 7.76 -23.91
C LEU A 148 -1.65 7.43 -22.87
N LYS A 149 -0.52 6.85 -23.29
CA LYS A 149 0.62 6.58 -22.40
C LYS A 149 1.29 7.87 -21.95
N THR A 150 1.43 8.85 -22.84
CA THR A 150 1.94 10.18 -22.50
C THR A 150 1.00 10.88 -21.51
N LEU A 151 -0.30 10.86 -21.77
CA LEU A 151 -1.33 11.40 -20.87
C LEU A 151 -1.26 10.73 -19.49
N TYR A 152 -1.16 9.40 -19.42
CA TYR A 152 -0.99 8.68 -18.17
C TYR A 152 0.23 9.17 -17.37
N LYS A 153 1.38 9.34 -18.03
CA LYS A 153 2.59 9.87 -17.39
C LYS A 153 2.40 11.30 -16.89
N CYS A 154 1.78 12.17 -17.67
CA CYS A 154 1.47 13.55 -17.28
C CYS A 154 0.54 13.58 -16.06
N ILE A 155 -0.52 12.76 -16.04
CA ILE A 155 -1.45 12.64 -14.92
C ILE A 155 -0.74 12.16 -13.65
N ILE A 156 0.08 11.10 -13.74
CA ILE A 156 0.83 10.59 -12.59
C ILE A 156 1.81 11.65 -12.06
N LYS A 157 2.54 12.32 -12.95
CA LYS A 157 3.46 13.40 -12.58
C LYS A 157 2.72 14.52 -11.86
N LYS A 158 1.60 14.97 -12.42
CA LYS A 158 0.79 16.05 -11.85
C LYS A 158 0.18 15.68 -10.50
N LYS A 159 -0.33 14.46 -10.38
CA LYS A 159 -0.84 13.92 -9.11
C LYS A 159 0.23 13.98 -8.03
N LEU A 160 1.44 13.53 -8.35
CA LEU A 160 2.58 13.56 -7.42
C LEU A 160 2.98 14.99 -7.05
N GLU A 161 2.93 15.95 -7.97
CA GLU A 161 3.19 17.37 -7.70
C GLU A 161 2.15 17.98 -6.74
N LEU A 162 0.86 17.67 -6.92
CA LEU A 162 -0.21 18.11 -6.03
C LEU A 162 -0.13 17.43 -4.66
N GLU A 163 0.11 16.12 -4.62
CA GLU A 163 0.36 15.40 -3.37
C GLU A 163 1.53 16.04 -2.62
N ASN A 164 2.66 16.24 -3.29
CA ASN A 164 3.83 16.85 -2.65
C ASN A 164 3.54 18.26 -2.12
N SER A 165 2.81 19.08 -2.88
CA SER A 165 2.39 20.43 -2.45
C SER A 165 1.46 20.37 -1.22
N GLN A 166 0.53 19.41 -1.19
CA GLN A 166 -0.35 19.20 -0.05
C GLN A 166 0.43 18.77 1.20
N TRP A 167 1.41 17.88 1.05
CA TRP A 167 2.28 17.46 2.16
C TRP A 167 3.15 18.60 2.68
N THR A 168 3.74 19.39 1.79
CA THR A 168 4.47 20.60 2.17
C THR A 168 3.57 21.54 2.97
N ALA A 169 2.33 21.76 2.53
CA ALA A 169 1.38 22.57 3.28
C ALA A 169 1.02 21.97 4.65
N PHE A 170 0.99 20.64 4.80
CA PHE A 170 0.78 20.04 6.12
C PHE A 170 1.94 20.31 7.08
N ASP A 171 3.18 20.24 6.57
CA ASP A 171 4.39 20.43 7.35
C ASP A 171 4.64 21.93 7.68
N GLU A 172 4.34 22.84 6.75
CA GLU A 172 4.53 24.29 6.93
C GLU A 172 3.42 24.96 7.78
N HIS A 173 2.27 24.30 7.91
CA HIS A 173 1.08 24.83 8.59
C HIS A 173 0.48 23.81 9.58
N PRO A 174 1.23 23.42 10.63
CA PRO A 174 0.83 22.34 11.54
C PRO A 174 -0.45 22.67 12.33
N GLU A 175 -0.65 23.93 12.75
CA GLU A 175 -1.86 24.35 13.49
C GLU A 175 -3.14 24.17 12.65
N GLN A 176 -3.10 24.54 11.36
CA GLN A 176 -4.23 24.38 10.46
C GLN A 176 -4.46 22.90 10.11
N THR A 177 -3.37 22.13 10.00
CA THR A 177 -3.43 20.67 9.80
C THR A 177 -4.06 19.97 11.00
N GLU A 178 -3.70 20.39 12.22
CA GLU A 178 -4.34 19.94 13.45
C GLU A 178 -5.83 20.30 13.46
N ALA A 179 -6.19 21.53 13.11
CA ALA A 179 -7.60 21.94 13.05
C ALA A 179 -8.41 21.05 12.09
N LYS A 180 -7.84 20.70 10.92
CA LYS A 180 -8.45 19.76 9.96
C LYS A 180 -8.59 18.35 10.54
N LEU A 181 -7.57 17.86 11.24
CA LEU A 181 -7.64 16.57 11.93
C LEU A 181 -8.72 16.55 13.01
N ARG A 182 -8.82 17.61 13.83
CA ARG A 182 -9.89 17.74 14.85
C ARG A 182 -11.28 17.76 14.21
N ALA A 183 -11.45 18.46 13.09
CA ALA A 183 -12.72 18.50 12.35
C ALA A 183 -13.10 17.10 11.82
N LEU A 184 -12.14 16.37 11.23
CA LEU A 184 -12.35 15.00 10.77
C LEU A 184 -12.71 14.05 11.92
N MET A 185 -12.04 14.19 13.08
CA MET A 185 -12.36 13.43 14.30
C MET A 185 -13.77 13.71 14.80
N ALA A 186 -14.22 14.97 14.77
CA ALA A 186 -15.57 15.35 15.15
C ALA A 186 -16.62 14.72 14.21
N GLN A 187 -16.36 14.68 12.90
CA GLN A 187 -17.23 14.01 11.92
C GLN A 187 -17.35 12.49 12.21
N ALA A 188 -16.24 11.86 12.61
CA ALA A 188 -16.20 10.42 12.91
C ALA A 188 -16.95 10.04 14.19
N CYS A 189 -17.20 11.02 15.06
CA CYS A 189 -17.96 10.82 16.30
C CYS A 189 -19.43 10.48 16.05
N SER A 190 -19.93 10.71 14.83
CA SER A 190 -21.27 10.27 14.43
C SER A 190 -21.33 8.74 14.27
N ASP A 191 -22.53 8.16 14.41
CA ASP A 191 -22.76 6.71 14.28
C ASP A 191 -22.33 6.12 12.92
N THR A 192 -21.98 6.96 11.95
CA THR A 192 -21.58 6.57 10.59
C THR A 192 -20.24 5.84 10.51
N PHE A 193 -19.30 6.11 11.43
CA PHE A 193 -18.01 5.40 11.48
C PHE A 193 -18.14 4.03 12.16
N GLN A 194 -19.08 3.90 13.10
CA GLN A 194 -19.30 2.66 13.84
C GLN A 194 -19.89 1.58 12.92
N GLY A 195 -19.25 0.41 12.87
CA GLY A 195 -19.71 -0.73 12.07
C GLY A 195 -19.09 -0.83 10.66
N LYS A 196 -18.27 0.13 10.24
CA LYS A 196 -17.51 0.03 8.96
C LYS A 196 -16.29 -0.87 9.07
N PHE A 197 -15.70 -0.96 10.26
CA PHE A 197 -14.57 -1.83 10.56
C PHE A 197 -14.98 -2.91 11.56
N SER A 198 -14.55 -4.15 11.32
CA SER A 198 -14.83 -5.28 12.22
C SER A 198 -14.09 -5.17 13.57
N HIS A 199 -12.93 -4.51 13.58
CA HIS A 199 -12.02 -4.50 14.74
C HIS A 199 -11.64 -3.10 15.23
N VAL A 200 -11.88 -2.04 14.45
CA VAL A 200 -11.52 -0.67 14.85
C VAL A 200 -12.76 0.09 15.29
N LYS A 201 -12.83 0.43 16.59
CA LYS A 201 -13.89 1.28 17.15
C LYS A 201 -13.53 2.75 17.02
N TYR A 202 -14.52 3.63 17.18
CA TYR A 202 -14.27 5.07 17.24
C TYR A 202 -13.27 5.44 18.35
N SER A 203 -13.29 4.78 19.51
CA SER A 203 -12.30 4.99 20.57
C SER A 203 -10.87 4.71 20.11
N ASN A 204 -10.67 3.73 19.22
CA ASN A 204 -9.38 3.43 18.64
C ASN A 204 -8.99 4.50 17.62
N PHE A 205 -9.92 4.87 16.73
CA PHE A 205 -9.71 5.95 15.75
C PHE A 205 -9.26 7.26 16.39
N ARG A 206 -9.82 7.63 17.56
CA ARG A 206 -9.43 8.82 18.32
C ARG A 206 -7.97 8.86 18.74
N THR A 207 -7.27 7.72 18.75
CA THR A 207 -5.83 7.67 19.06
C THR A 207 -4.97 8.33 17.98
N LEU A 208 -5.50 8.54 16.77
CA LEU A 208 -4.85 9.33 15.73
C LEU A 208 -4.82 10.83 16.04
N GLY A 209 -5.63 11.32 16.98
CA GLY A 209 -5.65 12.73 17.38
C GLY A 209 -4.28 13.24 17.86
N VAL A 210 -4.06 14.55 17.79
CA VAL A 210 -2.80 15.18 18.21
C VAL A 210 -2.48 14.89 19.68
N GLY A 211 -1.21 14.58 19.97
CA GLY A 211 -0.73 14.24 21.30
C GLY A 211 -1.26 12.91 21.87
N ARG A 212 -1.91 12.08 21.06
CA ARG A 212 -2.42 10.76 21.47
C ARG A 212 -1.52 9.64 20.97
N TRP A 213 -1.33 8.62 21.81
CA TRP A 213 -0.59 7.43 21.40
C TRP A 213 -1.49 6.50 20.61
N LEU A 214 -1.01 6.05 19.45
CA LEU A 214 -1.71 5.04 18.65
C LEU A 214 -1.88 3.76 19.47
N ASP A 215 -3.05 3.16 19.36
CA ASP A 215 -3.27 1.83 19.91
C ASP A 215 -2.95 0.73 18.90
N ASP A 216 -3.02 -0.50 19.40
CA ASP A 216 -2.78 -1.71 18.64
C ASP A 216 -3.77 -1.92 17.51
N GLU A 217 -5.04 -1.53 17.65
CA GLU A 217 -6.06 -1.72 16.60
C GLU A 217 -5.78 -0.83 15.39
N VAL A 218 -5.43 0.44 15.60
CA VAL A 218 -5.05 1.35 14.51
C VAL A 218 -3.76 0.88 13.84
N VAL A 219 -2.75 0.48 14.61
CA VAL A 219 -1.49 -0.04 14.05
C VAL A 219 -1.74 -1.31 13.22
N ASN A 220 -2.48 -2.27 13.76
CA ASN A 220 -2.77 -3.54 13.11
C ASN A 220 -3.57 -3.35 11.83
N TYR A 221 -4.51 -2.40 11.83
CA TYR A 221 -5.27 -2.00 10.64
C TYR A 221 -4.34 -1.60 9.49
N PHE A 222 -3.43 -0.66 9.71
CA PHE A 222 -2.53 -0.18 8.67
C PHE A 222 -1.51 -1.22 8.24
N VAL A 223 -0.96 -1.99 9.18
CA VAL A 223 -0.01 -3.07 8.85
C VAL A 223 -0.68 -4.11 7.95
N GLU A 224 -1.89 -4.56 8.28
CA GLU A 224 -2.64 -5.51 7.46
C GLU A 224 -2.99 -4.93 6.09
N LYS A 225 -3.56 -3.72 6.05
CA LYS A 225 -3.97 -3.07 4.81
C LYS A 225 -2.78 -2.90 3.86
N TRP A 226 -1.71 -2.25 4.32
CA TRP A 226 -0.60 -1.90 3.44
C TRP A 226 0.22 -3.12 3.02
N CYS A 227 0.41 -4.11 3.90
CA CYS A 227 1.11 -5.33 3.53
C CYS A 227 0.30 -6.20 2.55
N SER A 228 -1.03 -6.27 2.71
CA SER A 228 -1.91 -6.96 1.76
C SER A 228 -1.84 -6.31 0.36
N ASN A 229 -1.83 -4.98 0.31
CA ASN A 229 -1.75 -4.24 -0.95
C ASN A 229 -0.38 -4.39 -1.64
N ALA A 230 0.72 -4.39 -0.86
CA ALA A 230 2.06 -4.54 -1.41
C ALA A 230 2.34 -5.96 -1.94
N GLY A 231 1.73 -6.99 -1.33
CA GLY A 231 1.81 -8.37 -1.79
C GLY A 231 3.17 -9.06 -1.65
N THR A 232 4.19 -8.35 -1.14
CA THR A 232 5.57 -8.86 -1.01
C THR A 232 6.12 -8.83 0.42
N THR A 233 5.38 -8.27 1.37
CA THR A 233 5.83 -8.08 2.75
C THR A 233 4.86 -8.77 3.69
N LEU A 234 5.36 -9.66 4.55
CA LEU A 234 4.59 -10.28 5.62
C LEU A 234 4.47 -9.30 6.80
N GLY A 235 3.31 -8.66 6.93
CA GLY A 235 2.98 -7.81 8.07
C GLY A 235 2.43 -8.61 9.25
N LEU A 236 3.19 -8.73 10.34
CA LEU A 236 2.69 -9.32 11.58
C LEU A 236 1.93 -8.27 12.39
N ASN A 237 0.93 -8.68 13.17
CA ASN A 237 0.25 -7.77 14.08
C ASN A 237 1.05 -7.55 15.37
N SER A 238 0.72 -6.51 16.13
CA SER A 238 1.39 -6.15 17.39
C SER A 238 1.23 -7.21 18.49
N PHE A 239 0.20 -8.04 18.40
CA PHE A 239 -0.02 -9.16 19.31
C PHE A 239 0.99 -10.30 19.10
N PHE A 240 1.55 -10.45 17.89
CA PHE A 240 2.50 -11.52 17.59
C PHE A 240 3.72 -11.47 18.51
N ALA A 241 4.38 -10.31 18.57
CA ALA A 241 5.59 -10.13 19.36
C ALA A 241 5.35 -10.38 20.85
N SER A 242 4.28 -9.80 21.41
CA SER A 242 3.91 -9.97 22.82
C SER A 242 3.44 -11.38 23.17
N ARG A 243 2.84 -12.11 22.23
CA ARG A 243 2.34 -13.47 22.46
C ARG A 243 3.41 -14.53 22.28
N HIS A 244 4.33 -14.36 21.33
CA HIS A 244 5.23 -15.43 20.90
C HIS A 244 6.71 -15.14 21.14
N LEU A 245 7.13 -13.88 21.21
CA LEU A 245 8.55 -13.54 21.33
C LEU A 245 8.92 -13.13 22.75
N PHE A 246 8.06 -12.39 23.45
CA PHE A 246 8.44 -11.72 24.70
C PHE A 246 7.50 -12.00 25.86
N LYS A 247 8.02 -11.83 27.09
CA LYS A 247 7.18 -11.74 28.29
C LYS A 247 6.27 -10.52 28.18
N PRO A 248 5.01 -10.61 28.65
CA PRO A 248 4.05 -9.50 28.56
C PRO A 248 4.63 -8.17 29.02
N GLY A 249 4.49 -7.12 28.21
CA GLY A 249 4.98 -5.77 28.48
C GLY A 249 6.47 -5.57 28.21
N THR A 250 7.30 -6.61 28.24
CA THR A 250 8.75 -6.47 28.08
C THR A 250 9.22 -6.87 26.68
N CYS A 251 10.51 -6.65 26.41
CA CYS A 251 11.21 -7.21 25.25
C CYS A 251 12.22 -8.28 25.67
N ILE A 252 11.90 -8.97 26.77
CA ILE A 252 12.68 -10.09 27.32
C ILE A 252 12.04 -11.39 26.81
N PRO A 253 12.81 -12.35 26.28
CA PRO A 253 12.31 -13.66 25.85
C PRO A 253 11.52 -14.38 26.95
N LYS A 254 10.50 -15.17 26.56
CA LYS A 254 9.57 -15.78 27.53
C LYS A 254 10.23 -16.68 28.58
N ASP A 255 11.24 -17.48 28.22
CA ASP A 255 11.82 -18.45 29.17
C ASP A 255 13.34 -18.62 29.04
N GLY A 256 14.06 -17.62 28.54
CA GLY A 256 15.53 -17.66 28.39
C GLY A 256 16.04 -18.61 27.29
N TYR A 257 15.26 -19.63 26.92
CA TYR A 257 15.45 -20.51 25.77
C TYR A 257 14.15 -20.64 24.98
N LEU A 258 14.26 -20.90 23.68
CA LEU A 258 13.14 -21.11 22.76
C LEU A 258 13.03 -22.60 22.46
N THR A 259 11.82 -23.13 22.53
CA THR A 259 11.54 -24.56 22.36
C THR A 259 11.07 -24.89 20.94
N GLU A 260 11.09 -26.17 20.57
CA GLU A 260 10.47 -26.65 19.33
C GLU A 260 8.96 -26.32 19.30
N ASP A 261 8.29 -26.36 20.45
CA ASP A 261 6.89 -25.97 20.58
C ASP A 261 6.67 -24.47 20.29
N ASP A 262 7.59 -23.60 20.73
CA ASP A 262 7.57 -22.17 20.37
C ASP A 262 7.70 -21.99 18.86
N GLN A 263 8.62 -22.73 18.25
CA GLN A 263 8.83 -22.71 16.81
C GLN A 263 7.56 -23.15 16.07
N ALA A 264 6.92 -24.24 16.50
CA ALA A 264 5.68 -24.75 15.90
C ALA A 264 4.53 -23.73 16.00
N ARG A 265 4.38 -23.06 17.15
CA ARG A 265 3.38 -22.00 17.36
C ARG A 265 3.63 -20.78 16.47
N VAL A 266 4.88 -20.34 16.37
CA VAL A 266 5.27 -19.22 15.49
C VAL A 266 5.01 -19.56 14.04
N LYS A 267 5.41 -20.75 13.57
CA LYS A 267 5.13 -21.23 12.22
C LYS A 267 3.64 -21.21 11.90
N ALA A 268 2.82 -21.78 12.79
CA ALA A 268 1.37 -21.80 12.61
C ALA A 268 0.77 -20.39 12.52
N TRP A 269 1.24 -19.44 13.33
CA TRP A 269 0.80 -18.05 13.28
C TRP A 269 1.20 -17.37 11.96
N CYS A 270 2.47 -17.52 11.57
CA CYS A 270 3.00 -16.93 10.34
C CYS A 270 2.32 -17.49 9.09
N CYS A 271 2.03 -18.80 9.03
CA CYS A 271 1.26 -19.40 7.93
C CYS A 271 -0.14 -18.79 7.82
N LYS A 272 -0.86 -18.64 8.94
CA LYS A 272 -2.17 -17.96 8.95
C LYS A 272 -2.07 -16.50 8.50
N ALA A 273 -1.01 -15.80 8.89
CA ALA A 273 -0.78 -14.42 8.45
C ALA A 273 -0.50 -14.34 6.93
N VAL A 274 0.28 -15.28 6.38
CA VAL A 274 0.52 -15.41 4.93
C VAL A 274 -0.80 -15.64 4.17
N GLU A 275 -1.65 -16.55 4.66
CA GLU A 275 -2.96 -16.84 4.08
C GLU A 275 -3.88 -15.62 4.13
N ARG A 276 -4.01 -14.98 5.29
CA ARG A 276 -4.85 -13.79 5.50
C ARG A 276 -4.44 -12.63 4.59
N LEU A 277 -3.15 -12.38 4.46
CA LEU A 277 -2.59 -11.33 3.59
C LEU A 277 -2.51 -11.76 2.11
N ARG A 278 -2.92 -12.99 1.78
CA ARG A 278 -2.92 -13.56 0.42
C ARG A 278 -1.55 -13.49 -0.27
N LEU A 279 -0.47 -13.65 0.51
CA LEU A 279 0.89 -13.57 -0.01
C LEU A 279 1.26 -14.85 -0.74
N LYS A 280 1.58 -14.75 -2.03
CA LYS A 280 2.10 -15.88 -2.82
C LYS A 280 3.59 -16.08 -2.60
N ASN A 281 4.32 -14.97 -2.70
CA ASN A 281 5.75 -14.88 -2.43
C ASN A 281 5.95 -13.58 -1.65
N TRP A 282 6.69 -13.65 -0.56
CA TRP A 282 7.14 -12.48 0.17
C TRP A 282 8.67 -12.49 0.23
N ASP A 283 9.31 -11.38 0.51
CA ASP A 283 10.78 -11.29 0.67
C ASP A 283 11.19 -10.51 1.92
N SER A 284 10.20 -9.95 2.62
CA SER A 284 10.38 -9.07 3.75
C SER A 284 9.31 -9.35 4.81
N VAL A 285 9.63 -9.11 6.08
CA VAL A 285 8.70 -9.24 7.22
C VAL A 285 8.76 -7.98 8.05
N PHE A 286 7.59 -7.40 8.33
CA PHE A 286 7.45 -6.25 9.20
C PHE A 286 6.78 -6.65 10.52
N ILE A 287 7.37 -6.22 11.64
CA ILE A 287 6.95 -6.62 12.98
C ILE A 287 6.79 -5.35 13.84
N PRO A 288 5.56 -4.88 14.08
CA PRO A 288 5.31 -3.82 15.05
C PRO A 288 5.53 -4.36 16.47
N ILE A 289 6.26 -3.62 17.29
CA ILE A 289 6.57 -3.99 18.67
C ILE A 289 6.08 -2.87 19.60
N ASN A 290 5.22 -3.24 20.54
CA ASN A 290 4.74 -2.35 21.58
C ASN A 290 5.36 -2.74 22.92
N GLU A 291 6.32 -1.95 23.39
CA GLU A 291 6.95 -2.17 24.69
C GLU A 291 6.17 -1.43 25.78
N ASN A 292 5.71 -2.19 26.77
CA ASN A 292 4.94 -1.75 27.92
C ASN A 292 3.65 -0.97 27.60
N ARG A 293 3.12 -1.01 26.37
CA ARG A 293 2.04 -0.11 25.93
C ARG A 293 2.42 1.37 25.99
N LEU A 294 3.72 1.66 26.08
CA LEU A 294 4.24 3.02 26.21
C LEU A 294 5.02 3.48 24.98
N HIS A 295 5.62 2.52 24.25
CA HIS A 295 6.52 2.85 23.16
C HIS A 295 6.37 1.89 21.99
N TRP A 296 6.21 2.46 20.80
CA TRP A 296 6.18 1.74 19.55
C TRP A 296 7.51 1.82 18.83
N TYR A 297 7.95 0.68 18.33
CA TYR A 297 9.02 0.59 17.37
C TYR A 297 8.77 -0.62 16.47
N SER A 298 9.66 -0.88 15.52
CA SER A 298 9.46 -1.98 14.57
C SER A 298 10.73 -2.78 14.33
N ALA A 299 10.56 -4.04 13.96
CA ALA A 299 11.60 -4.83 13.36
C ALA A 299 11.26 -5.14 11.89
N HIS A 300 12.30 -5.27 11.07
CA HIS A 300 12.19 -5.57 9.65
C HIS A 300 13.23 -6.61 9.27
N ILE A 301 12.76 -7.78 8.83
CA ILE A 301 13.60 -8.85 8.29
C ILE A 301 13.49 -8.80 6.78
N ASN A 302 14.60 -8.57 6.08
CA ASN A 302 14.66 -8.54 4.62
C ASN A 302 15.53 -9.71 4.13
N PHE A 303 14.88 -10.74 3.59
CA PHE A 303 15.56 -11.94 3.10
C PHE A 303 16.40 -11.67 1.85
N ARG A 304 15.94 -10.75 0.99
CA ARG A 304 16.63 -10.39 -0.24
C ARG A 304 17.97 -9.69 0.01
N LEU A 305 17.98 -8.77 0.96
CA LEU A 305 19.16 -8.00 1.36
C LEU A 305 19.95 -8.67 2.50
N LYS A 306 19.44 -9.78 3.05
CA LYS A 306 19.96 -10.45 4.24
C LYS A 306 20.15 -9.45 5.39
N ARG A 307 19.11 -8.71 5.75
CA ARG A 307 19.18 -7.71 6.82
C ARG A 307 18.09 -7.88 7.86
N ILE A 308 18.45 -7.67 9.11
CA ILE A 308 17.53 -7.51 10.23
C ILE A 308 17.72 -6.10 10.76
N ASN A 309 16.68 -5.28 10.67
CA ASN A 309 16.71 -3.91 11.15
C ASN A 309 15.75 -3.75 12.32
N ILE A 310 16.13 -2.94 13.30
CA ILE A 310 15.23 -2.47 14.35
C ILE A 310 15.13 -0.95 14.17
N TYR A 311 13.92 -0.43 14.02
CA TYR A 311 13.67 0.99 13.83
C TYR A 311 12.94 1.54 15.04
N ASP A 312 13.62 2.35 15.83
CA ASP A 312 13.14 2.90 17.10
C ASP A 312 13.27 4.43 17.11
N SER A 313 12.14 5.12 17.26
CA SER A 313 12.08 6.57 17.14
C SER A 313 12.31 7.33 18.45
N LEU A 314 12.78 6.67 19.52
CA LEU A 314 13.06 7.33 20.80
C LEU A 314 14.52 7.80 20.89
N ARG A 315 14.71 9.13 20.94
CA ARG A 315 16.05 9.76 20.91
C ARG A 315 17.00 9.28 21.99
N ASP A 316 16.57 9.27 23.25
CA ASP A 316 17.49 9.01 24.35
C ASP A 316 17.98 7.56 24.30
N ARG A 317 17.07 6.64 23.97
CA ARG A 317 17.39 5.22 23.75
C ARG A 317 18.32 5.01 22.54
N CYS A 318 18.20 5.82 21.49
CA CYS A 318 19.14 5.81 20.37
C CYS A 318 20.57 6.04 20.84
N ILE A 319 20.76 7.14 21.56
CA ILE A 319 22.07 7.61 22.00
C ILE A 319 22.68 6.55 22.94
N GLU A 320 21.90 6.11 23.93
CA GLU A 320 22.32 5.06 24.87
C GLU A 320 22.74 3.75 24.18
N ASN A 321 22.04 3.33 23.13
CA ASN A 321 22.35 2.09 22.42
C ASN A 321 23.57 2.21 21.51
N ARG A 322 23.82 3.39 20.91
CA ARG A 322 24.97 3.59 20.01
C ARG A 322 26.30 3.51 20.76
N GLU A 323 26.34 4.03 21.98
CA GLU A 323 27.56 4.09 22.79
C GLU A 323 27.90 2.75 23.47
N ARG A 324 26.94 1.82 23.53
CA ARG A 324 27.13 0.51 24.18
C ARG A 324 27.65 -0.56 23.23
N PRO A 325 28.53 -1.47 23.71
CA PRO A 325 28.87 -2.71 23.01
C PRO A 325 27.60 -3.49 22.63
N PRO A 326 27.55 -4.18 21.47
CA PRO A 326 26.35 -4.85 20.97
C PRO A 326 25.62 -5.74 22.00
N LEU A 327 26.36 -6.49 22.81
CA LEU A 327 25.83 -7.37 23.86
C LEU A 327 25.19 -6.62 25.04
N LEU A 328 25.56 -5.35 25.24
CA LEU A 328 25.06 -4.49 26.31
C LEU A 328 23.99 -3.50 25.83
N ARG A 329 23.65 -3.53 24.53
CA ARG A 329 22.56 -2.73 23.98
C ARG A 329 21.24 -3.23 24.53
N LYS A 330 20.31 -2.32 24.82
CA LYS A 330 18.96 -2.63 25.31
C LYS A 330 18.23 -3.65 24.43
N ASN A 331 18.49 -3.59 23.12
CA ASN A 331 17.84 -4.42 22.12
C ASN A 331 18.60 -5.73 21.82
N ALA A 332 19.61 -6.11 22.60
CA ALA A 332 20.38 -7.35 22.37
C ALA A 332 19.49 -8.59 22.41
N SER A 333 18.65 -8.73 23.43
CA SER A 333 17.70 -9.85 23.55
C SER A 333 16.69 -9.88 22.41
N LEU A 334 16.20 -8.71 21.99
CA LEU A 334 15.35 -8.57 20.81
C LEU A 334 16.07 -9.03 19.54
N MET A 335 17.34 -8.66 19.36
CA MET A 335 18.12 -9.08 18.21
C MET A 335 18.28 -10.61 18.16
N LEU A 336 18.59 -11.26 19.28
CA LEU A 336 18.66 -12.73 19.35
C LEU A 336 17.33 -13.39 18.98
N MET A 337 16.21 -12.83 19.46
CA MET A 337 14.88 -13.30 19.08
C MET A 337 14.60 -13.14 17.58
N LEU A 338 15.05 -12.04 16.97
CA LEU A 338 14.87 -11.79 15.54
C LEU A 338 15.76 -12.71 14.68
N LEU A 339 16.96 -13.06 15.14
CA LEU A 339 17.82 -14.05 14.48
C LEU A 339 17.10 -15.41 14.43
N TRP A 340 16.66 -15.91 15.59
CA TRP A 340 15.89 -17.16 15.67
C TRP A 340 14.59 -17.12 14.84
N LEU A 341 13.89 -15.99 14.88
CA LEU A 341 12.67 -15.81 14.10
C LEU A 341 12.97 -15.85 12.60
N THR A 342 14.10 -15.27 12.16
CA THR A 342 14.54 -15.31 10.76
C THR A 342 14.80 -16.73 10.28
N GLU A 343 15.48 -17.55 11.10
CA GLU A 343 15.69 -18.98 10.80
C GLU A 343 14.36 -19.73 10.73
N THR A 344 13.46 -19.48 11.68
CA THR A 344 12.12 -20.09 11.71
C THR A 344 11.31 -19.73 10.46
N LEU A 345 11.30 -18.45 10.08
CA LEU A 345 10.64 -17.93 8.90
C LEU A 345 11.26 -18.46 7.61
N SER A 346 12.59 -18.66 7.56
CA SER A 346 13.27 -19.25 6.40
C SER A 346 12.72 -20.63 6.06
N SER A 347 12.45 -21.45 7.08
CA SER A 347 11.88 -22.79 6.86
C SER A 347 10.45 -22.76 6.30
N ILE A 348 9.65 -21.73 6.61
CA ILE A 348 8.31 -21.52 6.02
C ILE A 348 8.44 -21.19 4.52
N ARG A 349 9.53 -20.52 4.14
CA ARG A 349 9.85 -20.18 2.74
C ARG A 349 10.48 -21.34 1.97
N GLY A 350 10.80 -22.45 2.64
CA GLY A 350 11.59 -23.53 2.05
C GLY A 350 13.08 -23.19 1.89
N GLU A 351 13.58 -22.21 2.63
CA GLU A 351 14.99 -21.83 2.69
C GLU A 351 15.64 -22.42 3.96
N GLN A 352 16.92 -22.77 3.89
CA GLN A 352 17.72 -23.11 5.07
C GLN A 352 18.68 -21.96 5.38
N ILE A 353 18.44 -21.29 6.50
CA ILE A 353 19.27 -20.21 7.02
C ILE A 353 19.67 -20.57 8.45
N GLU A 354 20.96 -20.47 8.74
CA GLU A 354 21.55 -20.61 10.07
C GLU A 354 22.33 -19.32 10.38
N LEU A 355 21.88 -18.57 11.37
CA LEU A 355 22.44 -17.30 11.81
C LEU A 355 23.13 -17.41 13.17
N GLN A 356 22.65 -18.29 14.06
CA GLN A 356 23.40 -18.64 15.26
C GLN A 356 24.77 -19.21 14.85
N ASP A 357 25.83 -18.66 15.44
CA ASP A 357 27.23 -19.16 15.37
C ASP A 357 28.03 -18.96 14.07
N LYS A 358 27.47 -18.40 13.00
CA LYS A 358 28.21 -18.14 11.75
C LYS A 358 28.65 -16.69 11.60
N LEU A 359 29.84 -16.38 12.11
CA LEU A 359 30.66 -15.27 11.60
C LEU A 359 30.82 -15.42 10.08
N GLY A 360 30.09 -14.63 9.29
CA GLY A 360 30.11 -14.73 7.82
C GLY A 360 28.83 -15.23 7.16
N SER A 361 27.70 -15.34 7.86
CA SER A 361 26.37 -15.64 7.26
C SER A 361 25.94 -14.64 6.16
N GLY A 362 26.62 -13.50 6.07
CA GLY A 362 26.30 -12.39 5.16
C GLY A 362 25.11 -11.56 5.62
N TRP A 363 24.52 -11.88 6.77
CA TRP A 363 23.42 -11.12 7.35
C TRP A 363 23.93 -9.91 8.15
N VAL A 364 23.27 -8.77 7.97
CA VAL A 364 23.58 -7.53 8.70
C VAL A 364 22.45 -7.19 9.66
N CYS A 365 22.80 -6.95 10.91
CA CYS A 365 21.88 -6.56 11.97
C CYS A 365 22.10 -5.09 12.35
N ASP A 366 21.18 -4.20 11.98
CA ASP A 366 21.35 -2.75 12.14
C ASP A 366 20.19 -2.11 12.92
N PRO A 367 20.40 -1.71 14.19
CA PRO A 367 19.43 -0.92 14.91
C PRO A 367 19.53 0.54 14.46
N HIS A 368 18.51 0.97 13.71
CA HIS A 368 18.31 2.35 13.29
C HIS A 368 17.46 3.11 14.30
N PHE A 369 17.80 4.38 14.45
CA PHE A 369 17.19 5.20 15.45
C PHE A 369 17.02 6.63 14.99
N GLU A 370 15.83 7.18 15.19
CA GLU A 370 15.46 8.56 14.88
C GLU A 370 14.91 9.24 16.15
N PRO A 371 15.09 10.54 16.35
CA PRO A 371 14.62 11.21 17.55
C PRO A 371 13.20 11.79 17.43
N ASN A 372 12.25 11.35 18.26
CA ASN A 372 11.03 12.09 18.63
C ASN A 372 10.55 11.69 20.05
N SER A 373 9.54 12.39 20.58
CA SER A 373 9.07 12.20 21.97
C SER A 373 7.60 11.79 22.14
N TYR A 374 6.72 11.89 21.13
CA TYR A 374 5.29 11.55 21.27
C TYR A 374 4.59 10.94 20.04
N ASP A 375 5.32 10.59 18.98
CA ASP A 375 4.77 10.07 17.71
C ASP A 375 5.33 8.70 17.31
N CYS A 376 5.81 7.93 18.27
CA CYS A 376 6.47 6.64 17.99
C CYS A 376 5.60 5.66 17.20
N GLY A 377 4.29 5.62 17.45
CA GLY A 377 3.36 4.80 16.66
C GLY A 377 3.23 5.26 15.21
N VAL A 378 3.19 6.58 14.99
CA VAL A 378 3.08 7.17 13.63
C VAL A 378 4.39 7.00 12.87
N HIS A 379 5.53 7.23 13.51
CA HIS A 379 6.85 6.95 12.93
C HIS A 379 7.00 5.48 12.55
N MET A 380 6.56 4.57 13.41
CA MET A 380 6.60 3.14 13.12
C MET A 380 5.77 2.76 11.89
N LEU A 381 4.59 3.36 11.70
CA LEU A 381 3.83 3.20 10.46
C LEU A 381 4.56 3.83 9.26
N TRP A 382 5.24 4.96 9.43
CA TRP A 382 6.04 5.55 8.35
C TRP A 382 7.29 4.72 8.00
N HIS A 383 7.90 4.04 8.97
CA HIS A 383 8.94 3.04 8.71
C HIS A 383 8.38 1.94 7.77
N LEU A 384 7.16 1.47 8.02
CA LEU A 384 6.50 0.51 7.12
C LEU A 384 6.32 1.10 5.72
N GLN A 385 5.80 2.33 5.58
CA GLN A 385 5.67 2.95 4.24
C GLN A 385 7.00 3.00 3.49
N HIS A 386 8.09 3.37 4.16
CA HIS A 386 9.42 3.36 3.56
C HIS A 386 9.87 1.97 3.11
N ILE A 387 9.60 0.95 3.93
CA ILE A 387 9.93 -0.43 3.59
C ILE A 387 9.14 -0.89 2.36
N LEU A 388 7.85 -0.54 2.28
CA LEU A 388 7.02 -0.91 1.14
C LEU A 388 7.47 -0.20 -0.15
N GLU A 389 7.80 1.09 -0.07
CA GLU A 389 8.18 1.90 -1.24
C GLU A 389 9.63 1.66 -1.68
N PHE A 390 10.58 1.69 -0.74
CA PHE A 390 12.02 1.70 -1.04
C PHE A 390 12.74 0.41 -0.65
N ARG A 391 12.05 -0.57 -0.04
CA ARG A 391 12.64 -1.80 0.52
C ARG A 391 13.59 -1.57 1.70
N ARG A 392 13.73 -0.32 2.15
CA ARG A 392 14.57 0.13 3.27
C ARG A 392 14.10 1.50 3.72
N ILE A 393 14.53 1.94 4.90
CA ILE A 393 14.34 3.34 5.29
C ILE A 393 15.34 4.23 4.54
N ALA A 394 14.81 5.16 3.73
CA ALA A 394 15.58 6.24 3.13
C ALA A 394 15.65 7.43 4.11
N LEU A 395 16.86 7.73 4.62
CA LEU A 395 17.10 8.85 5.54
C LEU A 395 17.57 10.11 4.81
N GLY A 396 17.16 11.28 5.32
CA GLY A 396 17.68 12.59 4.95
C GLY A 396 17.39 13.01 3.50
N ARG A 397 18.36 13.74 2.89
CA ARG A 397 18.24 14.34 1.53
C ARG A 397 17.97 13.33 0.40
N LYS A 398 18.11 12.03 0.67
CA LYS A 398 17.86 10.95 -0.29
C LYS A 398 16.38 10.51 -0.33
N CYS A 399 15.56 10.93 0.63
CA CYS A 399 14.11 10.74 0.56
C CYS A 399 13.51 11.85 -0.30
N HIS A 400 13.28 11.54 -1.58
CA HIS A 400 12.77 12.51 -2.56
C HIS A 400 11.28 12.87 -2.36
N PRO A 401 10.37 11.93 -2.05
CA PRO A 401 8.96 12.28 -1.86
C PRO A 401 8.73 12.97 -0.51
N SER A 402 8.14 14.18 -0.50
CA SER A 402 7.84 14.91 0.74
C SER A 402 6.92 14.10 1.65
N HIS A 403 5.95 13.39 1.07
CA HIS A 403 5.01 12.53 1.80
C HIS A 403 5.67 11.40 2.60
N LEU A 404 6.91 11.02 2.29
CA LEU A 404 7.66 10.01 3.03
C LEU A 404 8.67 10.61 3.99
N LYS A 405 9.02 11.90 3.88
CA LYS A 405 9.96 12.49 4.84
C LYS A 405 9.45 12.36 6.28
N PHE A 406 10.36 11.98 7.17
CA PHE A 406 10.17 12.13 8.61
C PHE A 406 10.32 13.61 8.95
N THR A 407 9.43 14.08 9.80
CA THR A 407 9.33 15.46 10.26
C THR A 407 9.29 15.45 11.79
N ASP A 408 9.66 16.56 12.42
CA ASP A 408 9.58 16.67 13.88
C ASP A 408 8.11 16.72 14.36
N ASP A 409 7.22 17.24 13.51
CA ASP A 409 5.78 17.22 13.70
C ASP A 409 5.12 16.22 12.75
N MET A 410 4.43 15.22 13.30
CA MET A 410 3.76 14.17 12.54
C MET A 410 2.25 14.41 12.37
N VAL A 411 1.74 15.63 12.63
CA VAL A 411 0.31 15.95 12.50
C VAL A 411 -0.25 15.74 11.09
N GLY A 412 0.52 16.09 10.06
CA GLY A 412 0.14 15.82 8.65
C GLY A 412 -0.02 14.33 8.37
N LYS A 413 0.85 13.53 8.98
CA LYS A 413 0.87 12.07 8.85
C LYS A 413 -0.34 11.46 9.55
N ARG A 414 -0.66 11.94 10.75
CA ARG A 414 -1.89 11.59 11.49
C ARG A 414 -3.15 11.93 10.69
N LEU A 415 -3.20 13.13 10.10
CA LEU A 415 -4.29 13.53 9.22
C LEU A 415 -4.45 12.57 8.05
N ARG A 416 -3.36 12.19 7.37
CA ARG A 416 -3.42 11.23 6.27
C ARG A 416 -3.93 9.86 6.71
N LEU A 417 -3.44 9.33 7.83
CA LEU A 417 -3.94 8.06 8.38
C LEU A 417 -5.45 8.15 8.64
N ALA A 418 -5.90 9.23 9.29
CA ALA A 418 -7.31 9.43 9.58
C ALA A 418 -8.17 9.52 8.30
N GLN A 419 -7.71 10.26 7.29
CA GLN A 419 -8.37 10.33 5.99
C GLN A 419 -8.46 8.98 5.31
N GLU A 420 -7.39 8.20 5.33
CA GLU A 420 -7.33 6.90 4.67
C GLU A 420 -8.34 5.92 5.27
N MET A 421 -8.48 5.90 6.61
CA MET A 421 -9.55 5.15 7.26
C MET A 421 -10.95 5.64 6.86
N PHE A 422 -11.14 6.95 6.68
CA PHE A 422 -12.42 7.50 6.22
C PHE A 422 -12.75 7.12 4.78
N GLU A 423 -11.75 7.16 3.89
CA GLU A 423 -11.85 6.73 2.50
C GLU A 423 -12.25 5.25 2.45
N ASP A 424 -11.61 4.38 3.24
CA ASP A 424 -11.93 2.96 3.30
C ASP A 424 -13.31 2.67 3.91
N ALA A 425 -13.80 3.55 4.80
CA ALA A 425 -15.14 3.49 5.37
C ALA A 425 -16.23 3.97 4.40
N GLY A 426 -15.85 4.57 3.25
CA GLY A 426 -16.76 5.17 2.28
C GLY A 426 -17.44 6.44 2.79
N LEU A 427 -16.75 7.21 3.63
CA LEU A 427 -17.27 8.45 4.24
C LEU A 427 -16.79 9.73 3.54
N VAL A 428 -16.05 9.62 2.43
CA VAL A 428 -15.39 10.71 1.68
C VAL A 428 -15.46 10.47 0.17
#